data_AF-A0A7J9TN49-F1
#
_entry.id   AF-A0A7J9TN49-F1
#
_cell.length_a   1.000
_cell.length_b   1.000
_cell.length_c   1.000
_cell.angle_alpha   90.00
_cell.angle_beta   90.00
_cell.angle_gamma   90.00
#
_symmetry.space_group_name_H-M   'P 1'
#
loop_
_entity.id
_entity.type
_entity.pdbx_description
1 polymer ?
#
loop_
_entity_poly.entity_id
_entity_poly.type
_entity_poly.pdbx_seq_one_letter_code
_entity_poly.pdbx_strand_id
1 'polypeptide(L)'
;MTAEKNTQPVFFPLDERLRSLDNTDLCDLVDNLMEKKPELYQLILEWFKEKKQKTAPKTDANGDLASLDDNLLFEYWEDARRIISEFNGYGGGPEDAEYEAYGYLNNISELIEVGNITANAKFDFLDEAFEEYNYHNSGFEDGFMDIFFEICQAKEEWEYLVKKLDEHPSNWRKKLIMNIQKKYLHDDEAYLKERMKNLQYGMDYWDLVKYYDEKGDLPKALETAEEGILKGEGRLTELFEFLSEHFAKKGDTSNLERIVHTALSRQSEEKNMLDRLFVHYKLMGDYKNAKETLLESFGFTSWHSSYYNEYKRMKEFLKDQDWKSIEPEIVNKIKEKDLNDYLRICLDKNMKETVIESILNQGSPRGRLGLLNDDGFDEFADKLEYDFPEKVIKYYWQKAYRNIPGGNRRTYQDAAKNLKKVKSIYMDILKDEIEWTERFSYLRSEFKNRPAFLDEVRLL
;
A
#
# COMPACT_ATOMS: atom_id res chain seq x y z
N MET A 1 20.31 -61.52 49.09
CA MET A 1 20.94 -60.64 48.08
C MET A 1 21.01 -61.40 46.77
N THR A 2 20.34 -60.91 45.75
CA THR A 2 20.41 -61.40 44.37
C THR A 2 20.38 -60.15 43.50
N ALA A 3 21.40 -59.94 42.69
CA ALA A 3 21.54 -58.72 41.90
C ALA A 3 20.82 -58.87 40.56
N GLU A 4 19.90 -57.95 40.27
CA GLU A 4 19.28 -57.85 38.95
C GLU A 4 20.32 -57.33 37.95
N LYS A 5 20.54 -58.06 36.86
CA LYS A 5 21.40 -57.60 35.77
C LYS A 5 20.63 -56.64 34.88
N ASN A 6 20.93 -55.36 35.01
CA ASN A 6 20.42 -54.32 34.12
C ASN A 6 21.02 -54.48 32.71
N THR A 7 20.24 -55.01 31.76
CA THR A 7 20.64 -55.15 30.34
C THR A 7 20.19 -53.93 29.55
N GLN A 8 21.12 -53.03 29.24
CA GLN A 8 20.89 -51.98 28.24
C GLN A 8 20.71 -52.58 26.83
N PRO A 9 19.91 -51.96 25.96
CA PRO A 9 19.73 -52.42 24.59
C PRO A 9 21.02 -52.24 23.78
N VAL A 10 21.38 -53.25 22.98
CA VAL A 10 22.49 -53.17 22.03
C VAL A 10 22.03 -52.38 20.81
N PHE A 11 22.67 -51.23 20.56
CA PHE A 11 22.37 -50.37 19.42
C PHE A 11 22.97 -50.96 18.12
N PHE A 12 22.27 -50.83 17.00
CA PHE A 12 22.77 -51.27 15.69
C PHE A 12 23.68 -50.19 15.09
N PRO A 13 24.98 -50.46 14.83
CA PRO A 13 25.93 -49.44 14.37
C PRO A 13 25.77 -49.18 12.86
N LEU A 14 24.75 -48.39 12.50
CA LEU A 14 24.38 -48.15 11.11
C LEU A 14 25.53 -47.53 10.28
N ASP A 15 26.25 -46.56 10.83
CA ASP A 15 27.38 -45.90 10.14
C ASP A 15 28.52 -46.88 9.80
N GLU A 16 28.90 -47.76 10.75
CA GLU A 16 29.89 -48.81 10.50
C GLU A 16 29.44 -49.79 9.42
N ARG A 17 28.13 -50.05 9.32
CA ARG A 17 27.55 -50.94 8.31
C ARG A 17 27.53 -50.29 6.93
N LEU A 18 27.06 -49.04 6.82
CA LEU A 18 27.05 -48.29 5.56
C LEU A 18 28.47 -48.14 4.98
N ARG A 19 29.48 -47.91 5.83
CA ARG A 19 30.90 -47.86 5.42
C ARG A 19 31.51 -49.22 5.05
N SER A 20 30.80 -50.32 5.28
CA SER A 20 31.24 -51.69 4.96
C SER A 20 30.59 -52.29 3.72
N LEU A 21 29.62 -51.59 3.13
CA LEU A 21 29.00 -51.93 1.84
C LEU A 21 29.96 -51.59 0.69
N ASP A 22 29.85 -52.31 -0.42
CA ASP A 22 30.52 -51.92 -1.67
C ASP A 22 29.64 -50.98 -2.54
N ASN A 23 30.15 -50.56 -3.69
CA ASN A 23 29.43 -49.62 -4.57
C ASN A 23 28.11 -50.18 -5.12
N THR A 24 27.98 -51.51 -5.29
CA THR A 24 26.75 -52.14 -5.76
C THR A 24 25.75 -52.25 -4.61
N ASP A 25 26.17 -52.73 -3.44
CA ASP A 25 25.32 -52.73 -2.23
C ASP A 25 24.80 -51.32 -1.88
N LEU A 26 25.60 -50.27 -2.13
CA LEU A 26 25.21 -48.87 -1.93
C LEU A 26 24.22 -48.36 -2.99
N CYS A 27 24.36 -48.76 -4.26
CA CYS A 27 23.37 -48.45 -5.30
C CYS A 27 22.04 -49.15 -5.00
N ASP A 28 22.05 -50.47 -4.77
CA ASP A 28 20.86 -51.26 -4.43
C ASP A 28 20.12 -50.69 -3.20
N LEU A 29 20.87 -50.17 -2.20
CA LEU A 29 20.28 -49.48 -1.05
C LEU A 29 19.63 -48.13 -1.41
N VAL A 30 20.24 -47.31 -2.27
CA VAL A 30 19.67 -46.04 -2.71
C VAL A 30 18.43 -46.27 -3.57
N ASP A 31 18.48 -47.21 -4.51
CA ASP A 31 17.35 -47.59 -5.36
C ASP A 31 16.18 -48.09 -4.50
N ASN A 32 16.44 -48.98 -3.53
CA ASN A 32 15.39 -49.49 -2.64
C ASN A 32 14.90 -48.46 -1.59
N LEU A 33 15.59 -47.34 -1.42
CA LEU A 33 15.10 -46.18 -0.67
C LEU A 33 14.20 -45.31 -1.56
N MET A 34 14.59 -45.02 -2.81
CA MET A 34 13.77 -44.29 -3.78
C MET A 34 12.45 -45.03 -4.08
N GLU A 35 12.48 -46.35 -4.27
CA GLU A 35 11.27 -47.21 -4.42
C GLU A 35 10.25 -47.05 -3.28
N LYS A 36 10.72 -46.75 -2.07
CA LYS A 36 9.90 -46.65 -0.85
C LYS A 36 9.54 -45.22 -0.46
N LYS A 37 10.25 -44.25 -1.05
CA LYS A 37 10.16 -42.82 -0.78
C LYS A 37 10.61 -42.05 -2.02
N PRO A 38 9.70 -41.80 -2.98
CA PRO A 38 9.98 -41.02 -4.17
C PRO A 38 10.52 -39.62 -3.84
N GLU A 39 10.12 -39.06 -2.69
CA GLU A 39 10.53 -37.73 -2.19
C GLU A 39 12.05 -37.64 -1.91
N LEU A 40 12.77 -38.77 -1.90
CA LEU A 40 14.23 -38.78 -1.82
C LEU A 40 14.92 -38.43 -3.15
N TYR A 41 14.24 -38.53 -4.29
CA TYR A 41 14.85 -38.28 -5.60
C TYR A 41 15.28 -36.82 -5.77
N GLN A 42 14.41 -35.85 -5.44
CA GLN A 42 14.74 -34.43 -5.32
C GLN A 42 15.98 -34.19 -4.44
N LEU A 43 16.01 -34.75 -3.22
CA LEU A 43 17.14 -34.60 -2.29
C LEU A 43 18.46 -35.21 -2.82
N ILE A 44 18.37 -36.27 -3.64
CA ILE A 44 19.52 -36.88 -4.32
C ILE A 44 20.03 -35.98 -5.45
N LEU A 45 19.14 -35.37 -6.25
CA LEU A 45 19.48 -34.40 -7.28
C LEU A 45 20.15 -33.14 -6.67
N GLU A 46 19.57 -32.59 -5.60
CA GLU A 46 20.14 -31.46 -4.84
C GLU A 46 21.55 -31.78 -4.33
N TRP A 47 21.76 -32.97 -3.76
CA TRP A 47 23.08 -33.42 -3.31
C TRP A 47 24.08 -33.55 -4.47
N PHE A 48 23.66 -34.07 -5.62
CA PHE A 48 24.50 -34.14 -6.82
C PHE A 48 24.86 -32.73 -7.35
N LYS A 49 23.92 -31.78 -7.34
CA LYS A 49 24.15 -30.38 -7.70
C LYS A 49 25.16 -29.73 -6.75
N GLU A 50 24.93 -29.79 -5.45
CA GLU A 50 25.82 -29.21 -4.43
C GLU A 50 27.24 -29.80 -4.52
N LYS A 51 27.34 -31.11 -4.75
CA LYS A 51 28.62 -31.81 -4.94
C LYS A 51 29.36 -31.43 -6.22
N LYS A 52 28.66 -31.27 -7.36
CA LYS A 52 29.28 -30.83 -8.63
C LYS A 52 29.75 -29.37 -8.54
N GLN A 53 28.94 -28.48 -7.98
CA GLN A 53 29.33 -27.08 -7.70
C GLN A 53 30.62 -26.98 -6.87
N LYS A 54 30.80 -27.87 -5.88
CA LYS A 54 32.00 -27.94 -5.03
C LYS A 54 33.25 -28.56 -5.69
N THR A 55 33.14 -29.18 -6.87
CA THR A 55 34.22 -30.02 -7.44
C THR A 55 34.61 -29.75 -8.89
N ALA A 56 33.82 -29.00 -9.66
CA ALA A 56 34.03 -28.81 -11.10
C ALA A 56 35.04 -27.71 -11.49
N PRO A 57 36.03 -28.00 -12.36
CA PRO A 57 36.71 -26.99 -13.18
C PRO A 57 35.75 -26.40 -14.24
N LYS A 58 35.90 -25.10 -14.55
CA LYS A 58 34.92 -24.28 -15.30
C LYS A 58 34.71 -24.59 -16.81
N THR A 59 35.11 -25.74 -17.34
CA THR A 59 35.15 -25.98 -18.81
C THR A 59 34.30 -27.13 -19.34
N ASP A 60 34.08 -28.19 -18.55
CA ASP A 60 33.48 -29.44 -19.06
C ASP A 60 32.19 -29.84 -18.32
N ALA A 61 31.66 -28.98 -17.45
CA ALA A 61 30.59 -29.32 -16.49
C ALA A 61 29.16 -28.96 -16.93
N ASN A 62 28.99 -28.16 -18.00
CA ASN A 62 27.70 -27.49 -18.26
C ASN A 62 26.56 -28.44 -18.64
N GLY A 63 26.80 -29.46 -19.47
CA GLY A 63 25.72 -30.37 -19.92
C GLY A 63 25.10 -31.19 -18.78
N ASP A 64 25.95 -31.69 -17.89
CA ASP A 64 25.58 -32.41 -16.68
C ASP A 64 24.83 -31.56 -15.65
N LEU A 65 25.15 -30.26 -15.57
CA LEU A 65 24.50 -29.32 -14.64
C LEU A 65 23.17 -28.83 -15.19
N ALA A 66 23.09 -28.54 -16.49
CA ALA A 66 21.83 -28.24 -17.18
C ALA A 66 20.85 -29.41 -17.01
N SER A 67 21.28 -30.65 -17.25
CA SER A 67 20.41 -31.82 -17.05
C SER A 67 19.98 -32.03 -15.59
N LEU A 68 20.76 -31.61 -14.59
CA LEU A 68 20.35 -31.68 -13.17
C LEU A 68 19.33 -30.58 -12.83
N ASP A 69 19.57 -29.36 -13.31
CA ASP A 69 18.68 -28.22 -13.07
C ASP A 69 17.35 -28.35 -13.84
N ASP A 70 17.37 -28.95 -15.04
CA ASP A 70 16.16 -29.35 -15.79
C ASP A 70 15.32 -30.38 -15.01
N ASN A 71 15.94 -31.40 -14.39
CA ASN A 71 15.19 -32.36 -13.57
C ASN A 71 14.62 -31.69 -12.30
N LEU A 72 15.43 -30.89 -11.59
CA LEU A 72 14.98 -30.19 -10.38
C LEU A 72 13.82 -29.22 -10.67
N LEU A 73 13.79 -28.58 -11.85
CA LEU A 73 12.67 -27.75 -12.28
C LEU A 73 11.34 -28.54 -12.27
N PHE A 74 11.34 -29.75 -12.83
CA PHE A 74 10.13 -30.58 -12.90
C PHE A 74 9.76 -31.23 -11.56
N GLU A 75 10.73 -31.60 -10.71
CA GLU A 75 10.44 -32.10 -9.36
C GLU A 75 9.75 -31.01 -8.51
N TYR A 76 10.33 -29.79 -8.44
CA TYR A 76 9.70 -28.66 -7.73
C TYR A 76 8.37 -28.25 -8.37
N TRP A 77 8.26 -28.33 -9.70
CA TRP A 77 7.01 -28.00 -10.40
C TRP A 77 5.90 -28.98 -10.08
N GLU A 78 6.13 -30.30 -10.13
CA GLU A 78 5.05 -31.28 -9.87
C GLU A 78 4.59 -31.25 -8.39
N ASP A 79 5.49 -31.03 -7.43
CA ASP A 79 5.12 -30.85 -6.02
C ASP A 79 4.29 -29.56 -5.80
N ALA A 80 4.65 -28.45 -6.47
CA ALA A 80 3.85 -27.22 -6.47
C ALA A 80 2.49 -27.42 -7.17
N ARG A 81 2.52 -28.00 -8.38
CA ARG A 81 1.36 -28.25 -9.24
C ARG A 81 0.32 -29.10 -8.53
N ARG A 82 0.73 -30.15 -7.80
CA ARG A 82 -0.18 -30.97 -7.00
C ARG A 82 -1.06 -30.12 -6.07
N ILE A 83 -0.46 -29.13 -5.41
CA ILE A 83 -1.16 -28.22 -4.49
C ILE A 83 -2.01 -27.21 -5.28
N ILE A 84 -1.43 -26.58 -6.30
CA ILE A 84 -2.10 -25.55 -7.12
C ILE A 84 -3.33 -26.13 -7.84
N SER A 85 -3.25 -27.37 -8.35
CA SER A 85 -4.35 -28.07 -9.03
C SER A 85 -5.48 -28.44 -8.05
N GLU A 86 -5.16 -28.78 -6.79
CA GLU A 86 -6.17 -28.92 -5.73
C GLU A 86 -6.83 -27.58 -5.40
N PHE A 87 -6.07 -26.49 -5.29
CA PHE A 87 -6.60 -25.14 -5.07
C PHE A 87 -7.50 -24.69 -6.25
N ASN A 88 -7.10 -24.98 -7.49
CA ASN A 88 -7.91 -24.78 -8.70
C ASN A 88 -9.24 -25.55 -8.65
N GLY A 89 -9.30 -26.69 -7.96
CA GLY A 89 -10.52 -27.46 -7.72
C GLY A 89 -11.50 -26.82 -6.71
N TYR A 90 -11.01 -25.97 -5.80
CA TYR A 90 -11.79 -25.46 -4.66
C TYR A 90 -11.96 -23.93 -4.59
N GLY A 91 -11.17 -23.15 -5.33
CA GLY A 91 -11.16 -21.68 -5.22
C GLY A 91 -10.11 -21.17 -4.22
N GLY A 92 -8.97 -21.85 -4.11
CA GLY A 92 -7.97 -21.69 -3.05
C GLY A 92 -7.97 -22.85 -2.04
N GLY A 93 -7.15 -22.73 -1.00
CA GLY A 93 -6.93 -23.80 0.00
C GLY A 93 -6.43 -23.27 1.36
N PRO A 94 -5.78 -24.10 2.19
CA PRO A 94 -5.29 -23.70 3.51
C PRO A 94 -3.93 -22.99 3.43
N GLU A 95 -3.69 -22.07 4.38
CA GLU A 95 -2.53 -21.16 4.41
C GLU A 95 -1.18 -21.89 4.48
N ASP A 96 -1.12 -23.07 5.12
CA ASP A 96 0.09 -23.88 5.21
C ASP A 96 0.48 -24.54 3.88
N ALA A 97 -0.49 -25.07 3.14
CA ALA A 97 -0.28 -25.57 1.78
C ALA A 97 0.02 -24.42 0.79
N GLU A 98 -0.54 -23.23 1.00
CA GLU A 98 -0.21 -22.04 0.20
C GLU A 98 1.27 -21.65 0.37
N TYR A 99 1.77 -21.58 1.61
CA TYR A 99 3.20 -21.36 1.87
C TYR A 99 4.09 -22.50 1.33
N GLU A 100 3.63 -23.75 1.36
CA GLU A 100 4.38 -24.88 0.81
C GLU A 100 4.52 -24.77 -0.72
N ALA A 101 3.42 -24.50 -1.44
CA ALA A 101 3.44 -24.25 -2.88
C ALA A 101 4.35 -23.07 -3.25
N TYR A 102 4.23 -21.93 -2.57
CA TYR A 102 5.16 -20.81 -2.76
C TYR A 102 6.61 -21.18 -2.43
N GLY A 103 6.86 -22.10 -1.49
CA GLY A 103 8.21 -22.64 -1.22
C GLY A 103 8.82 -23.31 -2.45
N TYR A 104 8.10 -24.22 -3.09
CA TYR A 104 8.55 -24.86 -4.35
C TYR A 104 8.69 -23.87 -5.50
N LEU A 105 7.76 -22.89 -5.62
CA LEU A 105 7.86 -21.82 -6.63
C LEU A 105 9.13 -20.95 -6.43
N ASN A 106 9.49 -20.62 -5.19
CA ASN A 106 10.75 -19.91 -4.90
C ASN A 106 11.98 -20.75 -5.29
N ASN A 107 11.97 -22.07 -5.06
CA ASN A 107 13.06 -22.95 -5.48
C ASN A 107 13.23 -22.91 -7.01
N ILE A 108 12.14 -22.84 -7.79
CA ILE A 108 12.17 -22.68 -9.25
C ILE A 108 12.84 -21.34 -9.64
N SER A 109 12.49 -20.24 -8.98
CA SER A 109 13.18 -18.94 -9.18
C SER A 109 14.68 -19.02 -8.88
N GLU A 110 15.12 -19.75 -7.84
CA GLU A 110 16.55 -19.98 -7.57
C GLU A 110 17.24 -20.80 -8.68
N LEU A 111 16.56 -21.78 -9.29
CA LEU A 111 17.10 -22.49 -10.47
C LEU A 111 17.26 -21.55 -11.67
N ILE A 112 16.29 -20.64 -11.87
CA ILE A 112 16.26 -19.68 -12.98
C ILE A 112 17.37 -18.65 -12.86
N GLU A 113 17.65 -18.12 -11.65
CA GLU A 113 18.76 -17.19 -11.41
C GLU A 113 20.13 -17.85 -11.68
N VAL A 114 20.28 -19.14 -11.36
CA VAL A 114 21.50 -19.92 -11.64
C VAL A 114 21.72 -20.13 -13.15
N GLY A 115 20.64 -20.16 -13.95
CA GLY A 115 20.71 -19.98 -15.41
C GLY A 115 21.25 -21.18 -16.22
N ASN A 116 21.24 -22.40 -15.69
CA ASN A 116 21.60 -23.61 -16.45
C ASN A 116 20.43 -24.27 -17.20
N ILE A 117 19.18 -23.92 -16.86
CA ILE A 117 17.96 -24.56 -17.40
C ILE A 117 17.93 -24.45 -18.94
N THR A 118 17.70 -25.57 -19.62
CA THR A 118 17.67 -25.61 -21.08
C THR A 118 16.39 -24.99 -21.64
N ALA A 119 16.49 -24.37 -22.83
CA ALA A 119 15.34 -23.75 -23.48
C ALA A 119 14.16 -24.72 -23.70
N ASN A 120 14.43 -26.01 -23.93
CA ASN A 120 13.38 -27.03 -24.01
C ASN A 120 12.64 -27.18 -22.67
N ALA A 121 13.37 -27.42 -21.57
CA ALA A 121 12.77 -27.54 -20.24
C ALA A 121 11.98 -26.28 -19.84
N LYS A 122 12.45 -25.08 -20.23
CA LYS A 122 11.68 -23.83 -20.06
C LYS A 122 10.39 -23.80 -20.86
N PHE A 123 10.40 -24.23 -22.13
CA PHE A 123 9.18 -24.29 -22.96
C PHE A 123 8.20 -25.35 -22.44
N ASP A 124 8.68 -26.52 -22.08
CA ASP A 124 7.88 -27.62 -21.55
C ASP A 124 7.24 -27.23 -20.19
N PHE A 125 8.00 -26.59 -19.29
CA PHE A 125 7.47 -26.00 -18.05
C PHE A 125 6.43 -24.89 -18.32
N LEU A 126 6.69 -23.97 -19.25
CA LEU A 126 5.72 -22.94 -19.64
C LEU A 126 4.47 -23.54 -20.27
N ASP A 127 4.55 -24.71 -20.91
CA ASP A 127 3.38 -25.41 -21.44
C ASP A 127 2.48 -25.92 -20.31
N GLU A 128 3.03 -26.63 -19.34
CA GLU A 128 2.29 -27.19 -18.20
C GLU A 128 1.80 -26.14 -17.22
N ALA A 129 2.63 -25.16 -16.87
CA ALA A 129 2.26 -24.11 -15.93
C ALA A 129 1.17 -23.19 -16.50
N PHE A 130 1.09 -23.02 -17.82
CA PHE A 130 -0.07 -22.37 -18.44
C PHE A 130 -1.35 -23.21 -18.35
N GLU A 131 -1.31 -24.54 -18.23
CA GLU A 131 -2.53 -25.35 -18.00
C GLU A 131 -3.20 -24.93 -16.68
N GLU A 132 -2.43 -24.92 -15.58
CA GLU A 132 -2.93 -24.52 -14.26
C GLU A 132 -3.29 -23.02 -14.19
N TYR A 133 -2.47 -22.13 -14.76
CA TYR A 133 -2.76 -20.69 -14.81
C TYR A 133 -4.03 -20.35 -15.61
N ASN A 134 -4.37 -21.17 -16.63
CA ASN A 134 -5.57 -20.97 -17.44
C ASN A 134 -6.89 -21.28 -16.70
N TYR A 135 -6.87 -21.93 -15.53
CA TYR A 135 -8.08 -22.15 -14.71
C TYR A 135 -8.56 -20.88 -13.99
N HIS A 136 -7.66 -19.95 -13.64
CA HIS A 136 -7.98 -18.71 -12.94
C HIS A 136 -8.82 -18.88 -11.65
N ASN A 137 -8.53 -19.91 -10.86
CA ASN A 137 -9.28 -20.28 -9.67
C ASN A 137 -8.40 -20.71 -8.48
N SER A 138 -7.08 -20.52 -8.55
CA SER A 138 -6.13 -21.05 -7.55
C SER A 138 -5.69 -20.02 -6.51
N GLY A 139 -5.58 -18.74 -6.89
CA GLY A 139 -4.96 -17.68 -6.09
C GLY A 139 -3.48 -17.42 -6.41
N PHE A 140 -2.82 -18.30 -7.18
CA PHE A 140 -1.41 -18.17 -7.57
C PHE A 140 -1.21 -17.37 -8.87
N GLU A 141 -2.27 -16.73 -9.40
CA GLU A 141 -2.24 -16.10 -10.72
C GLU A 141 -1.18 -14.99 -10.88
N ASP A 142 -0.80 -14.30 -9.80
CA ASP A 142 0.31 -13.32 -9.81
C ASP A 142 1.68 -14.02 -9.74
N GLY A 143 1.86 -15.01 -8.86
CA GLY A 143 3.11 -15.78 -8.73
C GLY A 143 3.49 -16.55 -10.00
N PHE A 144 2.50 -17.03 -10.75
CA PHE A 144 2.72 -17.55 -12.10
C PHE A 144 3.30 -16.48 -13.05
N MET A 145 2.83 -15.23 -13.00
CA MET A 145 3.34 -14.17 -13.88
C MET A 145 4.76 -13.76 -13.54
N ASP A 146 5.14 -13.76 -12.26
CA ASP A 146 6.52 -13.47 -11.85
C ASP A 146 7.48 -14.54 -12.42
N ILE A 147 7.22 -15.84 -12.19
CA ILE A 147 8.08 -16.92 -12.73
C ILE A 147 8.10 -16.95 -14.26
N PHE A 148 6.97 -16.70 -14.93
CA PHE A 148 6.93 -16.65 -16.40
C PHE A 148 7.79 -15.51 -16.96
N PHE A 149 7.96 -14.42 -16.22
CA PHE A 149 8.83 -13.30 -16.59
C PHE A 149 10.30 -13.54 -16.19
N GLU A 150 10.57 -14.30 -15.11
CA GLU A 150 11.93 -14.67 -14.70
C GLU A 150 12.55 -15.72 -15.64
N ILE A 151 11.78 -16.74 -16.03
CA ILE A 151 12.26 -17.85 -16.86
C ILE A 151 12.61 -17.39 -18.29
N CYS A 152 11.96 -16.33 -18.78
CA CYS A 152 12.21 -15.74 -20.10
C CYS A 152 13.42 -14.81 -20.08
N GLN A 153 14.51 -15.27 -20.69
CA GLN A 153 15.82 -14.61 -20.72
C GLN A 153 16.31 -14.41 -22.18
N ALA A 154 15.93 -15.31 -23.10
CA ALA A 154 16.20 -15.22 -24.54
C ALA A 154 15.00 -14.65 -25.32
N LYS A 155 15.24 -14.17 -26.55
CA LYS A 155 14.20 -13.54 -27.40
C LYS A 155 13.10 -14.53 -27.76
N GLU A 156 13.49 -15.75 -28.06
CA GLU A 156 12.63 -16.87 -28.46
C GLU A 156 11.70 -17.28 -27.31
N GLU A 157 12.15 -17.16 -26.05
CA GLU A 157 11.38 -17.42 -24.83
C GLU A 157 10.30 -16.34 -24.64
N TRP A 158 10.66 -15.07 -24.80
CA TRP A 158 9.69 -13.95 -24.78
C TRP A 158 8.66 -14.01 -25.92
N GLU A 159 9.05 -14.43 -27.13
CA GLU A 159 8.13 -14.67 -28.26
C GLU A 159 7.15 -15.81 -27.94
N TYR A 160 7.61 -16.85 -27.25
CA TYR A 160 6.76 -17.97 -26.82
C TYR A 160 5.77 -17.57 -25.73
N LEU A 161 6.20 -16.79 -24.74
CA LEU A 161 5.31 -16.25 -23.71
C LEU A 161 4.23 -15.33 -24.30
N VAL A 162 4.57 -14.50 -25.29
CA VAL A 162 3.58 -13.70 -26.04
C VAL A 162 2.52 -14.57 -26.72
N LYS A 163 2.93 -15.69 -27.33
CA LYS A 163 1.99 -16.66 -27.93
C LYS A 163 1.05 -17.27 -26.87
N LYS A 164 1.58 -17.78 -25.75
CA LYS A 164 0.79 -18.35 -24.64
C LYS A 164 -0.20 -17.35 -24.04
N LEU A 165 0.19 -16.07 -23.96
CA LEU A 165 -0.70 -15.00 -23.48
C LEU A 165 -1.84 -14.67 -24.47
N ASP A 166 -1.60 -14.78 -25.78
CA ASP A 166 -2.59 -14.50 -26.83
C ASP A 166 -3.54 -15.69 -27.13
N GLU A 167 -3.21 -16.90 -26.66
CA GLU A 167 -4.09 -18.08 -26.79
C GLU A 167 -5.43 -17.92 -26.02
N HIS A 168 -5.45 -17.12 -24.95
CA HIS A 168 -6.67 -16.77 -24.19
C HIS A 168 -6.78 -15.25 -23.96
N PRO A 169 -7.18 -14.45 -24.97
CA PRO A 169 -7.10 -12.98 -24.90
C PRO A 169 -7.93 -12.35 -23.78
N SER A 170 -7.27 -11.54 -22.94
CA SER A 170 -7.93 -10.70 -21.92
C SER A 170 -7.29 -9.31 -21.85
N ASN A 171 -7.99 -8.34 -21.25
CA ASN A 171 -7.46 -6.98 -21.03
C ASN A 171 -6.20 -6.96 -20.14
N TRP A 172 -5.99 -8.01 -19.33
CA TRP A 172 -4.75 -8.21 -18.57
C TRP A 172 -3.65 -8.76 -19.45
N ARG A 173 -3.87 -9.90 -20.12
CA ARG A 173 -2.86 -10.55 -20.98
C ARG A 173 -2.41 -9.64 -22.14
N LYS A 174 -3.30 -8.81 -22.70
CA LYS A 174 -2.93 -7.75 -23.66
C LYS A 174 -1.96 -6.70 -23.10
N LYS A 175 -2.11 -6.31 -21.83
CA LYS A 175 -1.17 -5.38 -21.17
C LYS A 175 0.18 -6.04 -20.93
N LEU A 176 0.19 -7.32 -20.55
CA LEU A 176 1.43 -8.11 -20.45
C LEU A 176 2.14 -8.23 -21.80
N ILE A 177 1.43 -8.59 -22.87
CA ILE A 177 1.97 -8.64 -24.25
C ILE A 177 2.55 -7.29 -24.65
N MET A 178 1.83 -6.17 -24.50
CA MET A 178 2.36 -4.84 -24.81
C MET A 178 3.62 -4.50 -23.99
N ASN A 179 3.65 -4.86 -22.70
CA ASN A 179 4.82 -4.68 -21.84
C ASN A 179 6.02 -5.53 -22.30
N ILE A 180 5.80 -6.78 -22.73
CA ILE A 180 6.86 -7.66 -23.27
C ILE A 180 7.40 -7.12 -24.60
N GLN A 181 6.51 -6.75 -25.53
CA GLN A 181 6.90 -6.18 -26.82
C GLN A 181 7.74 -4.92 -26.64
N LYS A 182 7.36 -4.01 -25.72
CA LYS A 182 8.12 -2.80 -25.42
C LYS A 182 9.46 -3.07 -24.72
N LYS A 183 9.48 -3.90 -23.65
CA LYS A 183 10.62 -3.98 -22.72
C LYS A 183 11.65 -5.07 -23.02
N TYR A 184 11.25 -6.21 -23.60
CA TYR A 184 12.14 -7.37 -23.75
C TYR A 184 12.38 -7.74 -25.22
N LEU A 185 11.36 -7.64 -26.06
CA LEU A 185 11.50 -7.86 -27.51
C LEU A 185 11.94 -6.60 -28.26
N HIS A 186 11.67 -5.42 -27.70
CA HIS A 186 11.86 -4.10 -28.32
C HIS A 186 11.19 -3.95 -29.69
N ASP A 187 10.06 -4.63 -29.90
CA ASP A 187 9.24 -4.49 -31.11
C ASP A 187 8.32 -3.27 -30.99
N ASP A 188 8.86 -2.14 -31.41
CA ASP A 188 8.17 -0.86 -31.50
C ASP A 188 6.92 -0.91 -32.40
N GLU A 189 6.91 -1.74 -33.46
CA GLU A 189 5.72 -1.86 -34.32
C GLU A 189 4.62 -2.63 -33.59
N ALA A 190 4.92 -3.80 -33.03
CA ALA A 190 3.94 -4.62 -32.31
C ALA A 190 3.35 -3.89 -31.10
N TYR A 191 4.19 -3.20 -30.31
CA TYR A 191 3.73 -2.38 -29.20
C TYR A 191 2.78 -1.27 -29.67
N LEU A 192 3.21 -0.41 -30.60
CA LEU A 192 2.38 0.71 -31.06
C LEU A 192 1.07 0.23 -31.70
N LYS A 193 1.12 -0.85 -32.50
CA LYS A 193 -0.01 -1.45 -33.21
C LYS A 193 -1.09 -1.99 -32.30
N GLU A 194 -0.77 -2.57 -31.14
CA GLU A 194 -1.80 -2.95 -30.15
C GLU A 194 -2.16 -1.77 -29.24
N ARG A 195 -1.19 -0.95 -28.82
CA ARG A 195 -1.43 0.18 -27.92
C ARG A 195 -2.41 1.20 -28.52
N MET A 196 -2.27 1.52 -29.81
CA MET A 196 -3.14 2.46 -30.54
C MET A 196 -4.58 1.95 -30.76
N LYS A 197 -4.83 0.63 -30.77
CA LYS A 197 -6.20 0.09 -30.87
C LYS A 197 -7.02 0.34 -29.60
N ASN A 198 -6.34 0.45 -28.46
CA ASN A 198 -6.95 0.37 -27.13
C ASN A 198 -6.75 1.68 -26.33
N LEU A 199 -6.85 2.85 -26.94
CA LEU A 199 -6.65 4.15 -26.27
C LEU A 199 -7.95 4.70 -25.65
N GLN A 200 -8.30 4.22 -24.45
CA GLN A 200 -9.51 4.64 -23.72
C GLN A 200 -9.17 5.53 -22.51
N TYR A 201 -8.34 5.04 -21.58
CA TYR A 201 -8.10 5.70 -20.31
C TYR A 201 -6.91 6.66 -20.37
N GLY A 202 -6.85 7.67 -19.51
CA GLY A 202 -5.70 8.59 -19.45
C GLY A 202 -4.36 7.88 -19.23
N MET A 203 -4.36 6.77 -18.47
CA MET A 203 -3.19 5.90 -18.29
C MET A 203 -2.73 5.20 -19.59
N ASP A 204 -3.63 5.00 -20.56
CA ASP A 204 -3.28 4.43 -21.87
C ASP A 204 -2.53 5.43 -22.74
N TYR A 205 -2.97 6.70 -22.71
CA TYR A 205 -2.24 7.82 -23.32
C TYR A 205 -0.90 8.04 -22.60
N TRP A 206 -0.87 8.00 -21.26
CA TRP A 206 0.36 8.21 -20.48
C TRP A 206 1.41 7.13 -20.76
N ASP A 207 1.01 5.90 -21.06
CA ASP A 207 1.95 4.87 -21.48
C ASP A 207 2.64 5.18 -22.82
N LEU A 208 1.89 5.72 -23.79
CA LEU A 208 2.46 6.24 -25.04
C LEU A 208 3.31 7.51 -24.82
N VAL A 209 2.89 8.44 -23.95
CA VAL A 209 3.67 9.66 -23.63
C VAL A 209 5.06 9.26 -23.11
N LYS A 210 5.12 8.34 -22.14
CA LYS A 210 6.40 7.78 -21.66
C LYS A 210 7.19 7.09 -22.77
N TYR A 211 6.53 6.25 -23.59
CA TYR A 211 7.21 5.59 -24.72
C TYR A 211 7.86 6.59 -25.68
N TYR A 212 7.18 7.67 -26.06
CA TYR A 212 7.75 8.67 -26.96
C TYR A 212 8.85 9.49 -26.29
N ASP A 213 8.71 9.85 -25.00
CA ASP A 213 9.74 10.58 -24.24
C ASP A 213 11.01 9.72 -24.01
N GLU A 214 10.84 8.43 -23.68
CA GLU A 214 11.91 7.42 -23.60
C GLU A 214 12.67 7.25 -24.93
N LYS A 215 12.00 7.46 -26.07
CA LYS A 215 12.59 7.47 -27.43
C LYS A 215 13.13 8.84 -27.86
N GLY A 216 12.91 9.89 -27.06
CA GLY A 216 13.31 11.27 -27.35
C GLY A 216 12.38 12.06 -28.29
N ASP A 217 11.23 11.49 -28.70
CA ASP A 217 10.21 12.16 -29.50
C ASP A 217 9.27 12.99 -28.61
N LEU A 218 9.82 14.03 -27.99
CA LEU A 218 9.07 14.99 -27.20
C LEU A 218 7.90 15.64 -27.97
N PRO A 219 8.00 15.98 -29.28
CA PRO A 219 6.84 16.41 -30.07
C PRO A 219 5.67 15.43 -30.04
N LYS A 220 5.92 14.13 -30.26
CA LYS A 220 4.88 13.10 -30.24
C LYS A 220 4.37 12.79 -28.82
N ALA A 221 5.24 12.86 -27.82
CA ALA A 221 4.85 12.77 -26.41
C ALA A 221 3.85 13.88 -26.03
N LEU A 222 4.11 15.13 -26.44
CA LEU A 222 3.22 16.27 -26.20
C LEU A 222 1.89 16.15 -26.94
N GLU A 223 1.92 15.77 -28.23
CA GLU A 223 0.70 15.56 -29.03
C GLU A 223 -0.20 14.49 -28.38
N THR A 224 0.41 13.40 -27.90
CA THR A 224 -0.28 12.30 -27.20
C THR A 224 -0.85 12.75 -25.85
N ALA A 225 -0.15 13.60 -25.11
CA ALA A 225 -0.63 14.13 -23.84
C ALA A 225 -1.81 15.11 -24.03
N GLU A 226 -1.73 15.99 -25.04
CA GLU A 226 -2.83 16.90 -25.42
C GLU A 226 -4.08 16.11 -25.86
N GLU A 227 -3.91 15.07 -26.68
CA GLU A 227 -5.01 14.17 -27.04
C GLU A 227 -5.57 13.44 -25.81
N GLY A 228 -4.70 13.00 -24.90
CA GLY A 228 -5.07 12.30 -23.67
C GLY A 228 -5.89 13.15 -22.70
N ILE A 229 -5.53 14.41 -22.45
CA ILE A 229 -6.35 15.30 -21.59
C ILE A 229 -7.70 15.66 -22.23
N LEU A 230 -7.82 15.57 -23.56
CA LEU A 230 -9.07 15.83 -24.28
C LEU A 230 -9.97 14.59 -24.42
N LYS A 231 -9.41 13.39 -24.56
CA LYS A 231 -10.16 12.15 -24.87
C LYS A 231 -10.13 11.08 -23.78
N GLY A 232 -9.10 11.04 -22.95
CA GLY A 232 -8.89 9.98 -21.97
C GLY A 232 -9.99 9.92 -20.90
N GLU A 233 -10.33 8.70 -20.48
CA GLU A 233 -11.24 8.42 -19.36
C GLU A 233 -10.47 8.14 -18.05
N GLY A 234 -11.12 8.37 -16.91
CA GLY A 234 -10.54 8.07 -15.58
C GLY A 234 -9.43 9.05 -15.16
N ARG A 235 -8.31 8.52 -14.67
CA ARG A 235 -7.17 9.29 -14.16
C ARG A 235 -6.43 10.01 -15.30
N LEU A 236 -6.27 11.33 -15.16
CA LEU A 236 -5.59 12.20 -16.13
C LEU A 236 -4.35 12.92 -15.55
N THR A 237 -4.06 12.72 -14.26
CA THR A 237 -3.06 13.44 -13.47
C THR A 237 -1.74 13.61 -14.21
N GLU A 238 -1.08 12.50 -14.56
CA GLU A 238 0.25 12.53 -15.18
C GLU A 238 0.30 13.26 -16.53
N LEU A 239 -0.79 13.24 -17.31
CA LEU A 239 -0.88 13.95 -18.59
C LEU A 239 -0.92 15.47 -18.38
N PHE A 240 -1.76 15.91 -17.43
CA PHE A 240 -1.87 17.31 -17.04
C PHE A 240 -0.56 17.82 -16.41
N GLU A 241 0.08 17.01 -15.56
CA GLU A 241 1.34 17.37 -14.91
C GLU A 241 2.49 17.50 -15.92
N PHE A 242 2.66 16.52 -16.82
CA PHE A 242 3.65 16.55 -17.91
C PHE A 242 3.52 17.80 -18.80
N LEU A 243 2.30 18.12 -19.25
CA LEU A 243 2.03 19.33 -20.01
C LEU A 243 2.30 20.60 -19.20
N SER A 244 1.89 20.64 -17.93
CA SER A 244 2.09 21.81 -17.06
C SER A 244 3.57 22.14 -16.88
N GLU A 245 4.41 21.13 -16.67
CA GLU A 245 5.84 21.28 -16.44
C GLU A 245 6.56 21.67 -17.72
N HIS A 246 6.13 21.15 -18.87
CA HIS A 246 6.63 21.56 -20.17
C HIS A 246 6.35 23.05 -20.48
N PHE A 247 5.10 23.50 -20.30
CA PHE A 247 4.73 24.88 -20.60
C PHE A 247 5.31 25.87 -19.59
N ALA A 248 5.28 25.56 -18.28
CA ALA A 248 5.91 26.39 -17.26
C ALA A 248 7.43 26.54 -17.49
N LYS A 249 8.13 25.44 -17.81
CA LYS A 249 9.58 25.45 -18.11
C LYS A 249 9.94 26.26 -19.38
N LYS A 250 8.99 26.41 -20.32
CA LYS A 250 9.12 27.28 -21.50
C LYS A 250 8.72 28.73 -21.25
N GLY A 251 8.07 29.06 -20.13
CA GLY A 251 7.43 30.36 -19.93
C GLY A 251 6.15 30.55 -20.76
N ASP A 252 5.57 29.47 -21.29
CA ASP A 252 4.38 29.49 -22.15
C ASP A 252 3.10 29.55 -21.30
N THR A 253 2.86 30.73 -20.73
CA THR A 253 1.69 30.99 -19.88
C THR A 253 0.39 30.65 -20.61
N SER A 254 0.26 31.00 -21.90
CA SER A 254 -1.00 30.84 -22.64
C SER A 254 -1.40 29.37 -22.83
N ASN A 255 -0.45 28.46 -23.06
CA ASN A 255 -0.76 27.03 -23.07
C ASN A 255 -1.01 26.48 -21.66
N LEU A 256 -0.34 27.00 -20.62
CA LEU A 256 -0.63 26.64 -19.23
C LEU A 256 -2.06 27.07 -18.82
N GLU A 257 -2.47 28.29 -19.13
CA GLU A 257 -3.84 28.80 -18.97
C GLU A 257 -4.86 27.90 -19.69
N ARG A 258 -4.55 27.48 -20.92
CA ARG A 258 -5.42 26.61 -21.74
C ARG A 258 -5.64 25.23 -21.11
N ILE A 259 -4.59 24.56 -20.65
CA ILE A 259 -4.75 23.22 -20.04
C ILE A 259 -5.41 23.30 -18.67
N VAL A 260 -5.22 24.38 -17.90
CA VAL A 260 -5.96 24.63 -16.66
C VAL A 260 -7.46 24.84 -16.96
N HIS A 261 -7.79 25.57 -18.03
CA HIS A 261 -9.18 25.70 -18.48
C HIS A 261 -9.78 24.37 -18.98
N THR A 262 -8.95 23.46 -19.52
CA THR A 262 -9.38 22.09 -19.88
C THR A 262 -9.69 21.26 -18.63
N ALA A 263 -8.83 21.31 -17.60
CA ALA A 263 -9.07 20.67 -16.30
C ALA A 263 -10.40 21.14 -15.67
N LEU A 264 -10.59 22.46 -15.58
CA LEU A 264 -11.82 23.09 -15.09
C LEU A 264 -13.07 22.67 -15.89
N SER A 265 -12.97 22.66 -17.23
CA SER A 265 -14.08 22.27 -18.11
C SER A 265 -14.44 20.79 -17.99
N ARG A 266 -13.47 19.93 -17.61
CA ARG A 266 -13.64 18.49 -17.42
C ARG A 266 -14.08 18.09 -16.01
N GLN A 267 -14.05 19.01 -15.04
CA GLN A 267 -14.22 18.69 -13.61
C GLN A 267 -13.24 17.59 -13.16
N SER A 268 -11.96 17.78 -13.52
CA SER A 268 -10.87 16.85 -13.26
C SER A 268 -9.54 17.60 -13.11
N GLU A 269 -8.75 17.28 -12.08
CA GLU A 269 -7.46 17.92 -11.75
C GLU A 269 -7.54 19.44 -11.47
N GLU A 270 -8.73 20.01 -11.23
CA GLU A 270 -8.95 21.47 -11.17
C GLU A 270 -8.02 22.14 -10.14
N LYS A 271 -7.98 21.59 -8.92
CA LYS A 271 -7.14 22.12 -7.85
C LYS A 271 -5.65 21.96 -8.13
N ASN A 272 -5.22 20.80 -8.66
CA ASN A 272 -3.83 20.53 -9.02
C ASN A 272 -3.34 21.55 -10.05
N MET A 273 -4.13 21.75 -11.10
CA MET A 273 -3.81 22.66 -12.20
C MET A 273 -3.87 24.14 -11.80
N LEU A 274 -4.85 24.56 -11.01
CA LEU A 274 -4.86 25.91 -10.43
C LEU A 274 -3.66 26.13 -9.49
N ASP A 275 -3.27 25.16 -8.67
CA ASP A 275 -2.10 25.27 -7.80
C ASP A 275 -0.78 25.39 -8.59
N ARG A 276 -0.64 24.63 -9.68
CA ARG A 276 0.50 24.73 -10.61
C ARG A 276 0.53 26.08 -11.34
N LEU A 277 -0.60 26.58 -11.81
CA LEU A 277 -0.72 27.92 -12.43
C LEU A 277 -0.42 29.06 -11.44
N PHE A 278 -0.86 28.94 -10.18
CA PHE A 278 -0.50 29.87 -9.11
C PHE A 278 1.02 29.93 -8.89
N VAL A 279 1.71 28.78 -8.87
CA VAL A 279 3.18 28.74 -8.73
C VAL A 279 3.85 29.43 -9.92
N HIS A 280 3.38 29.19 -11.15
CA HIS A 280 3.88 29.86 -12.36
C HIS A 280 3.76 31.39 -12.27
N TYR A 281 2.56 31.93 -11.98
CA TYR A 281 2.37 33.37 -11.82
C TYR A 281 3.20 33.95 -10.66
N LYS A 282 3.32 33.23 -9.54
CA LYS A 282 4.16 33.62 -8.39
C LYS A 282 5.64 33.73 -8.77
N LEU A 283 6.16 32.81 -9.58
CA LEU A 283 7.54 32.84 -10.08
C LEU A 283 7.76 33.98 -11.11
N MET A 284 6.76 34.25 -11.94
CA MET A 284 6.74 35.38 -12.88
C MET A 284 6.63 36.76 -12.19
N GLY A 285 6.32 36.80 -10.89
CA GLY A 285 6.05 38.02 -10.14
C GLY A 285 4.67 38.65 -10.41
N ASP A 286 3.80 37.96 -11.16
CA ASP A 286 2.43 38.40 -11.45
C ASP A 286 1.53 38.16 -10.24
N TYR A 287 1.63 39.09 -9.28
CA TYR A 287 0.82 39.08 -8.07
C TYR A 287 -0.69 39.15 -8.34
N LYS A 288 -1.14 39.76 -9.46
CA LYS A 288 -2.58 39.89 -9.73
C LYS A 288 -3.15 38.52 -10.07
N ASN A 289 -2.60 37.89 -11.11
CA ASN A 289 -3.13 36.63 -11.60
C ASN A 289 -2.83 35.50 -10.60
N ALA A 290 -1.68 35.50 -9.92
CA ALA A 290 -1.40 34.58 -8.82
C ALA A 290 -2.42 34.69 -7.66
N LYS A 291 -2.86 35.91 -7.28
CA LYS A 291 -3.92 36.08 -6.28
C LYS A 291 -5.24 35.48 -6.75
N GLU A 292 -5.65 35.80 -7.98
CA GLU A 292 -6.93 35.36 -8.54
C GLU A 292 -6.98 33.82 -8.65
N THR A 293 -5.94 33.19 -9.19
CA THR A 293 -5.82 31.72 -9.27
C THR A 293 -5.74 31.03 -7.90
N LEU A 294 -5.08 31.63 -6.89
CA LEU A 294 -5.02 31.05 -5.54
C LEU A 294 -6.39 31.02 -4.86
N LEU A 295 -7.20 32.07 -5.05
CA LEU A 295 -8.55 32.16 -4.50
C LEU A 295 -9.51 31.21 -5.23
N GLU A 296 -9.31 30.97 -6.52
CA GLU A 296 -10.03 29.97 -7.30
C GLU A 296 -9.69 28.55 -6.82
N SER A 297 -8.39 28.23 -6.63
CA SER A 297 -7.94 26.94 -6.08
C SER A 297 -8.58 26.61 -4.72
N PHE A 298 -8.70 27.61 -3.84
CA PHE A 298 -9.37 27.45 -2.56
C PHE A 298 -10.86 27.08 -2.68
N GLY A 299 -11.52 27.41 -3.80
CA GLY A 299 -12.88 26.95 -4.10
C GLY A 299 -12.99 25.42 -4.17
N PHE A 300 -11.96 24.77 -4.71
CA PHE A 300 -11.83 23.32 -4.88
C PHE A 300 -11.20 22.59 -3.68
N THR A 301 -10.87 23.29 -2.59
CA THR A 301 -10.44 22.65 -1.33
C THR A 301 -11.55 21.73 -0.80
N SER A 302 -11.18 20.47 -0.52
CA SER A 302 -12.04 19.42 0.01
C SER A 302 -11.68 19.09 1.47
N TRP A 303 -12.48 18.24 2.13
CA TRP A 303 -12.20 17.78 3.50
C TRP A 303 -10.92 16.92 3.64
N HIS A 304 -10.40 16.37 2.54
CA HIS A 304 -9.09 15.69 2.54
C HIS A 304 -7.90 16.67 2.55
N SER A 305 -8.13 17.92 2.18
CA SER A 305 -7.11 18.98 2.10
C SER A 305 -7.37 20.04 3.16
N SER A 306 -6.55 20.12 4.21
CA SER A 306 -6.77 21.02 5.35
C SER A 306 -6.97 22.48 4.93
N TYR A 307 -8.17 23.01 5.23
CA TYR A 307 -8.53 24.41 5.07
C TYR A 307 -7.65 25.34 5.90
N TYR A 308 -7.13 24.89 7.05
CA TYR A 308 -6.18 25.63 7.90
C TYR A 308 -4.83 25.80 7.21
N ASN A 309 -4.36 24.79 6.46
CA ASN A 309 -3.14 24.91 5.65
C ASN A 309 -3.33 25.86 4.46
N GLU A 310 -4.47 25.81 3.77
CA GLU A 310 -4.78 26.77 2.68
C GLU A 310 -4.97 28.20 3.22
N TYR A 311 -5.58 28.37 4.39
CA TYR A 311 -5.66 29.66 5.09
C TYR A 311 -4.27 30.24 5.37
N LYS A 312 -3.31 29.45 5.84
CA LYS A 312 -1.92 29.88 6.03
C LYS A 312 -1.26 30.25 4.71
N ARG A 313 -1.35 29.38 3.70
CA ARG A 313 -0.80 29.62 2.35
C ARG A 313 -1.31 30.91 1.71
N MET A 314 -2.60 31.22 1.88
CA MET A 314 -3.18 32.50 1.45
C MET A 314 -2.65 33.68 2.27
N LYS A 315 -2.63 33.56 3.62
CA LYS A 315 -2.11 34.60 4.54
C LYS A 315 -0.63 34.93 4.31
N GLU A 316 0.18 33.95 3.92
CA GLU A 316 1.61 34.09 3.63
C GLU A 316 1.90 34.69 2.26
N PHE A 317 0.97 34.56 1.29
CA PHE A 317 1.15 35.07 -0.07
C PHE A 317 0.49 36.44 -0.31
N LEU A 318 -0.69 36.67 0.28
CA LEU A 318 -1.49 37.87 0.02
C LEU A 318 -0.96 39.08 0.79
N LYS A 319 -0.91 40.23 0.11
CA LYS A 319 -0.50 41.50 0.73
C LYS A 319 -1.52 41.94 1.77
N ASP A 320 -1.07 42.54 2.86
CA ASP A 320 -1.89 43.07 3.97
C ASP A 320 -3.22 43.72 3.58
N GLN A 321 -3.24 44.53 2.52
CA GLN A 321 -4.44 45.24 2.06
C GLN A 321 -5.48 44.29 1.45
N ASP A 322 -5.05 43.32 0.65
CA ASP A 322 -5.90 42.26 0.11
C ASP A 322 -6.33 41.29 1.20
N TRP A 323 -5.39 40.87 2.07
CA TRP A 323 -5.70 39.94 3.16
C TRP A 323 -6.78 40.50 4.10
N LYS A 324 -6.72 41.80 4.44
CA LYS A 324 -7.72 42.46 5.30
C LYS A 324 -9.14 42.49 4.71
N SER A 325 -9.30 42.44 3.37
CA SER A 325 -10.62 42.35 2.74
C SER A 325 -11.09 40.91 2.53
N ILE A 326 -10.16 39.97 2.30
CA ILE A 326 -10.43 38.58 1.94
C ILE A 326 -10.60 37.66 3.16
N GLU A 327 -9.81 37.87 4.23
CA GLU A 327 -9.81 37.01 5.43
C GLU A 327 -11.21 36.72 6.00
N PRO A 328 -12.12 37.71 6.17
CA PRO A 328 -13.44 37.46 6.77
C PRO A 328 -14.30 36.47 5.97
N GLU A 329 -14.24 36.52 4.63
CA GLU A 329 -14.99 35.63 3.76
C GLU A 329 -14.42 34.20 3.80
N ILE A 330 -13.09 34.08 3.72
CA ILE A 330 -12.39 32.80 3.82
C ILE A 330 -12.67 32.14 5.18
N VAL A 331 -12.52 32.87 6.28
CA VAL A 331 -12.75 32.35 7.65
C VAL A 331 -14.21 31.92 7.84
N ASN A 332 -15.19 32.62 7.25
CA ASN A 332 -16.58 32.17 7.30
C ASN A 332 -16.83 30.90 6.46
N LYS A 333 -16.29 30.83 5.23
CA LYS A 333 -16.37 29.61 4.39
C LYS A 333 -15.75 28.39 5.09
N ILE A 334 -14.63 28.57 5.79
CA ILE A 334 -14.00 27.48 6.56
C ILE A 334 -14.91 27.08 7.73
N LYS A 335 -15.43 28.04 8.51
CA LYS A 335 -16.36 27.79 9.63
C LYS A 335 -17.59 26.98 9.23
N GLU A 336 -18.10 27.17 8.02
CA GLU A 336 -19.26 26.45 7.48
C GLU A 336 -18.93 25.05 6.96
N LYS A 337 -17.69 24.80 6.50
CA LYS A 337 -17.25 23.51 5.94
C LYS A 337 -16.50 22.59 6.93
N ASP A 338 -15.60 23.14 7.76
CA ASP A 338 -14.79 22.41 8.73
C ASP A 338 -14.60 23.23 10.02
N LEU A 339 -15.22 22.77 11.11
CA LEU A 339 -15.11 23.45 12.40
C LEU A 339 -13.73 23.29 13.04
N ASN A 340 -13.03 22.17 12.85
CA ASN A 340 -11.71 21.96 13.47
C ASN A 340 -10.69 22.93 12.90
N ASP A 341 -10.65 23.07 11.58
CA ASP A 341 -9.73 24.02 10.93
C ASP A 341 -10.12 25.47 11.22
N TYR A 342 -11.42 25.80 11.38
CA TYR A 342 -11.82 27.10 11.93
C TYR A 342 -11.32 27.33 13.37
N LEU A 343 -11.40 26.34 14.25
CA LEU A 343 -10.92 26.47 15.63
C LEU A 343 -9.39 26.62 15.70
N ARG A 344 -8.65 25.99 14.78
CA ARG A 344 -7.20 26.21 14.62
C ARG A 344 -6.90 27.65 14.20
N ILE A 345 -7.67 28.22 13.27
CA ILE A 345 -7.58 29.66 12.91
C ILE A 345 -7.90 30.55 14.11
N CYS A 346 -8.92 30.22 14.91
CA CYS A 346 -9.26 30.99 16.11
C CYS A 346 -8.13 30.97 17.16
N LEU A 347 -7.43 29.84 17.35
CA LEU A 347 -6.24 29.79 18.20
C LEU A 347 -5.10 30.67 17.64
N ASP A 348 -4.78 30.58 16.35
CA ASP A 348 -3.78 31.44 15.68
C ASP A 348 -4.11 32.94 15.79
N LYS A 349 -5.39 33.30 15.97
CA LYS A 349 -5.89 34.67 16.17
C LYS A 349 -6.11 35.03 17.66
N ASN A 350 -5.66 34.18 18.59
CA ASN A 350 -5.83 34.32 20.04
C ASN A 350 -7.29 34.48 20.50
N MET A 351 -8.27 33.95 19.76
CA MET A 351 -9.71 33.99 20.07
C MET A 351 -10.10 32.84 21.02
N LYS A 352 -9.36 32.69 22.13
CA LYS A 352 -9.41 31.48 22.98
C LYS A 352 -10.80 31.24 23.57
N GLU A 353 -11.51 32.30 23.96
CA GLU A 353 -12.89 32.27 24.47
C GLU A 353 -13.86 31.64 23.46
N THR A 354 -13.74 32.04 22.18
CA THR A 354 -14.55 31.50 21.08
C THR A 354 -14.29 30.00 20.89
N VAL A 355 -13.05 29.56 21.08
CA VAL A 355 -12.68 28.13 20.95
C VAL A 355 -13.29 27.30 22.08
N ILE A 356 -13.05 27.69 23.34
CA ILE A 356 -13.56 26.92 24.49
C ILE A 356 -15.09 26.90 24.56
N GLU A 357 -15.75 27.98 24.12
CA GLU A 357 -17.23 28.01 24.03
C GLU A 357 -17.77 27.16 22.88
N SER A 358 -17.06 27.09 21.75
CA SER A 358 -17.45 26.22 20.62
C SER A 358 -17.41 24.75 21.01
N ILE A 359 -16.32 24.28 21.62
CA ILE A 359 -16.17 22.85 21.99
C ILE A 359 -17.10 22.43 23.14
N LEU A 360 -17.51 23.36 24.01
CA LEU A 360 -18.54 23.12 25.03
C LEU A 360 -19.96 23.10 24.45
N ASN A 361 -20.28 23.99 23.51
CA ASN A 361 -21.64 24.07 22.93
C ASN A 361 -21.98 22.91 21.98
N GLN A 362 -20.98 22.23 21.42
CA GLN A 362 -21.12 20.96 20.69
C GLN A 362 -21.85 19.86 21.50
N GLY A 363 -21.85 19.93 22.84
CA GLY A 363 -22.61 19.01 23.69
C GLY A 363 -24.14 19.15 23.67
N SER A 364 -24.70 20.09 22.90
CA SER A 364 -26.14 20.34 22.84
C SER A 364 -26.87 19.39 21.86
N PRO A 365 -28.03 18.78 22.21
CA PRO A 365 -28.74 17.82 21.36
C PRO A 365 -29.15 18.29 19.95
N ARG A 366 -29.07 19.59 19.67
CA ARG A 366 -29.36 20.21 18.36
C ARG A 366 -28.16 20.17 17.39
N GLY A 367 -26.94 19.89 17.86
CA GLY A 367 -25.71 19.91 17.05
C GLY A 367 -25.46 18.69 16.15
N ARG A 368 -26.43 17.81 15.93
CA ARG A 368 -26.23 16.55 15.19
C ARG A 368 -26.18 16.74 13.68
N LEU A 369 -25.02 17.15 13.16
CA LEU A 369 -24.44 16.47 12.00
C LEU A 369 -23.59 15.31 12.53
N GLY A 370 -24.07 14.08 12.36
CA GLY A 370 -23.33 12.89 12.78
C GLY A 370 -22.25 12.55 11.76
N LEU A 371 -20.98 12.80 12.09
CA LEU A 371 -19.78 12.25 11.41
C LEU A 371 -18.46 12.51 12.17
N LEU A 372 -18.46 13.33 13.22
CA LEU A 372 -17.28 13.55 14.07
C LEU A 372 -17.13 12.43 15.11
N ASN A 373 -15.95 11.80 15.15
CA ASN A 373 -15.52 10.95 16.25
C ASN A 373 -15.35 11.79 17.54
N ASP A 374 -15.71 11.24 18.71
CA ASP A 374 -15.82 11.96 20.00
C ASP A 374 -14.47 12.50 20.55
N ASP A 375 -13.35 12.21 19.88
CA ASP A 375 -11.99 12.73 20.17
C ASP A 375 -11.60 14.00 19.41
N GLY A 376 -12.42 14.47 18.45
CA GLY A 376 -12.02 15.52 17.49
C GLY A 376 -11.64 16.88 18.07
N PHE A 377 -11.98 17.19 19.33
CA PHE A 377 -11.74 18.49 19.95
C PHE A 377 -10.73 18.49 21.11
N ASP A 378 -10.15 17.34 21.48
CA ASP A 378 -9.21 17.24 22.60
C ASP A 378 -7.99 18.16 22.41
N GLU A 379 -7.50 18.31 21.17
CA GLU A 379 -6.36 19.20 20.86
C GLU A 379 -6.60 20.68 21.17
N PHE A 380 -7.87 21.12 21.28
CA PHE A 380 -8.22 22.49 21.66
C PHE A 380 -8.41 22.61 23.17
N ALA A 381 -8.95 21.58 23.82
CA ALA A 381 -9.13 21.52 25.26
C ALA A 381 -7.76 21.47 25.98
N ASP A 382 -6.83 20.63 25.51
CA ASP A 382 -5.45 20.57 26.01
C ASP A 382 -4.71 21.91 25.89
N LYS A 383 -4.82 22.60 24.75
CA LYS A 383 -4.17 23.90 24.50
C LYS A 383 -4.73 25.06 25.35
N LEU A 384 -5.83 24.86 26.07
CA LEU A 384 -6.56 25.88 26.82
C LEU A 384 -6.66 25.57 28.33
N GLU A 385 -5.98 24.52 28.81
CA GLU A 385 -6.10 24.06 30.20
C GLU A 385 -5.59 25.07 31.25
N TYR A 386 -4.61 25.91 30.89
CA TYR A 386 -4.08 26.97 31.77
C TYR A 386 -4.90 28.27 31.71
N ASP A 387 -5.50 28.58 30.56
CA ASP A 387 -6.31 29.80 30.38
C ASP A 387 -7.74 29.62 30.93
N PHE A 388 -8.32 28.42 30.80
CA PHE A 388 -9.70 28.13 31.18
C PHE A 388 -9.86 26.77 31.91
N PRO A 389 -9.10 26.48 32.99
CA PRO A 389 -9.08 25.18 33.65
C PRO A 389 -10.48 24.66 34.02
N GLU A 390 -11.37 25.49 34.57
CA GLU A 390 -12.75 25.12 34.89
C GLU A 390 -13.58 24.70 33.66
N LYS A 391 -13.44 25.43 32.54
CA LYS A 391 -14.14 25.14 31.28
C LYS A 391 -13.61 23.84 30.65
N VAL A 392 -12.29 23.58 30.76
CA VAL A 392 -11.65 22.35 30.26
C VAL A 392 -11.98 21.14 31.15
N ILE A 393 -12.02 21.30 32.48
CA ILE A 393 -12.58 20.32 33.42
C ILE A 393 -14.03 19.98 33.02
N LYS A 394 -14.86 20.99 32.74
CA LYS A 394 -16.25 20.78 32.30
C LYS A 394 -16.33 19.99 31.00
N TYR A 395 -15.45 20.25 30.03
CA TYR A 395 -15.37 19.51 28.76
C TYR A 395 -15.05 18.01 29.00
N TYR A 396 -13.92 17.70 29.63
CA TYR A 396 -13.52 16.30 29.86
C TYR A 396 -14.46 15.58 30.82
N TRP A 397 -15.06 16.26 31.81
CA TRP A 397 -16.08 15.67 32.68
C TRP A 397 -17.35 15.30 31.92
N GLN A 398 -17.79 16.12 30.95
CA GLN A 398 -18.92 15.77 30.09
C GLN A 398 -18.59 14.58 29.17
N LYS A 399 -17.38 14.55 28.59
CA LYS A 399 -16.90 13.44 27.75
C LYS A 399 -16.78 12.13 28.54
N ALA A 400 -16.27 12.18 29.77
CA ALA A 400 -16.29 11.06 30.70
C ALA A 400 -17.73 10.59 31.01
N TYR A 401 -18.60 11.52 31.42
CA TYR A 401 -19.95 11.21 31.87
C TYR A 401 -20.81 10.56 30.76
N ARG A 402 -20.64 10.94 29.48
CA ARG A 402 -21.33 10.28 28.35
C ARG A 402 -21.07 8.77 28.26
N ASN A 403 -19.87 8.34 28.66
CA ASN A 403 -19.37 6.98 28.42
C ASN A 403 -19.73 5.97 29.54
N ILE A 404 -20.43 6.41 30.61
CA ILE A 404 -20.78 5.57 31.77
C ILE A 404 -22.23 5.03 31.69
N PRO A 405 -23.28 5.83 31.39
CA PRO A 405 -24.66 5.33 31.26
C PRO A 405 -24.82 4.36 30.09
N GLY A 406 -25.14 3.09 30.39
CA GLY A 406 -25.28 2.05 29.36
C GLY A 406 -23.98 1.60 28.71
N GLY A 407 -22.83 2.12 29.15
CA GLY A 407 -21.51 1.79 28.62
C GLY A 407 -21.06 0.35 28.92
N ASN A 408 -19.89 0.01 28.38
CA ASN A 408 -19.21 -1.28 28.56
C ASN A 408 -17.74 -1.05 28.97
N ARG A 409 -16.95 -2.12 29.17
CA ARG A 409 -15.57 -2.00 29.67
C ARG A 409 -14.67 -1.06 28.84
N ARG A 410 -14.84 -1.02 27.51
CA ARG A 410 -14.10 -0.09 26.63
C ARG A 410 -14.50 1.36 26.90
N THR A 411 -15.80 1.67 26.90
CA THR A 411 -16.25 3.04 27.19
C THR A 411 -15.93 3.46 28.64
N TYR A 412 -15.84 2.52 29.58
CA TYR A 412 -15.37 2.80 30.94
C TYR A 412 -13.87 3.13 31.00
N GLN A 413 -13.05 2.55 30.12
CA GLN A 413 -11.64 2.94 29.95
C GLN A 413 -11.52 4.33 29.33
N ASP A 414 -12.36 4.64 28.34
CA ASP A 414 -12.44 5.99 27.77
C ASP A 414 -12.91 7.01 28.83
N ALA A 415 -13.88 6.65 29.68
CA ALA A 415 -14.30 7.48 30.81
C ALA A 415 -13.15 7.69 31.83
N ALA A 416 -12.40 6.63 32.16
CA ALA A 416 -11.26 6.72 33.07
C ALA A 416 -10.11 7.59 32.51
N LYS A 417 -9.82 7.50 31.20
CA LYS A 417 -8.87 8.39 30.49
C LYS A 417 -9.26 9.86 30.66
N ASN A 418 -10.52 10.19 30.42
CA ASN A 418 -11.05 11.56 30.56
C ASN A 418 -11.05 12.05 32.01
N LEU A 419 -11.43 11.20 32.98
CA LEU A 419 -11.39 11.53 34.41
C LEU A 419 -9.96 11.74 34.92
N LYS A 420 -8.97 10.99 34.41
CA LYS A 420 -7.55 11.20 34.71
C LYS A 420 -7.08 12.59 34.28
N LYS A 421 -7.51 13.07 33.11
CA LYS A 421 -7.22 14.44 32.62
C LYS A 421 -7.86 15.50 33.52
N VAL A 422 -9.11 15.29 33.96
CA VAL A 422 -9.75 16.17 34.95
C VAL A 422 -8.96 16.20 36.26
N LYS A 423 -8.52 15.04 36.78
CA LYS A 423 -7.69 14.97 37.99
C LYS A 423 -6.40 15.77 37.85
N SER A 424 -5.67 15.66 36.72
CA SER A 424 -4.46 16.48 36.52
C SER A 424 -4.75 17.98 36.52
N ILE A 425 -5.87 18.46 35.94
CA ILE A 425 -6.16 19.90 35.99
C ILE A 425 -6.44 20.35 37.43
N TYR A 426 -7.16 19.55 38.23
CA TYR A 426 -7.37 19.84 39.65
C TYR A 426 -6.06 19.82 40.48
N MET A 427 -5.26 18.76 40.37
CA MET A 427 -4.05 18.55 41.19
C MET A 427 -2.85 19.39 40.71
N ASP A 428 -2.69 19.57 39.39
CA ASP A 428 -1.50 20.17 38.80
C ASP A 428 -1.67 21.66 38.48
N ILE A 429 -2.87 22.10 38.07
CA ILE A 429 -3.14 23.50 37.68
C ILE A 429 -3.88 24.27 38.78
N LEU A 430 -5.04 23.79 39.25
CA LEU A 430 -5.85 24.49 40.26
C LEU A 430 -5.31 24.34 41.70
N LYS A 431 -4.57 23.26 41.97
CA LYS A 431 -4.12 22.84 43.31
C LYS A 431 -5.26 22.56 44.30
N ASP A 432 -6.38 22.06 43.79
CA ASP A 432 -7.58 21.74 44.58
C ASP A 432 -7.85 20.23 44.58
N GLU A 433 -7.23 19.54 45.54
CA GLU A 433 -7.46 18.11 45.81
C GLU A 433 -8.83 17.84 46.46
N ILE A 434 -9.43 18.85 47.12
CA ILE A 434 -10.67 18.70 47.90
C ILE A 434 -11.85 18.60 46.94
N GLU A 435 -12.02 19.57 46.04
CA GLU A 435 -13.09 19.58 45.03
C GLU A 435 -12.97 18.36 44.09
N TRP A 436 -11.76 17.94 43.70
CA TRP A 436 -11.58 16.65 42.99
C TRP A 436 -12.13 15.48 43.81
N THR A 437 -11.73 15.37 45.07
CA THR A 437 -12.07 14.23 45.94
C THR A 437 -13.57 14.14 46.22
N GLU A 438 -14.23 15.28 46.52
CA GLU A 438 -15.68 15.34 46.72
C GLU A 438 -16.44 15.00 45.43
N ARG A 439 -16.07 15.63 44.30
CA ARG A 439 -16.76 15.48 43.01
C ARG A 439 -16.58 14.08 42.41
N PHE A 440 -15.40 13.47 42.54
CA PHE A 440 -15.17 12.07 42.14
C PHE A 440 -15.88 11.07 43.07
N SER A 441 -15.97 11.36 44.38
CA SER A 441 -16.74 10.53 45.32
C SER A 441 -18.24 10.56 45.00
N TYR A 442 -18.78 11.71 44.61
CA TYR A 442 -20.15 11.83 44.10
C TYR A 442 -20.39 10.94 42.88
N LEU A 443 -19.53 11.03 41.86
CA LEU A 443 -19.63 10.22 40.64
C LEU A 443 -19.59 8.71 40.92
N ARG A 444 -18.72 8.26 41.85
CA ARG A 444 -18.66 6.86 42.28
C ARG A 444 -19.90 6.42 43.06
N SER A 445 -20.54 7.31 43.80
CA SER A 445 -21.80 7.05 44.51
C SER A 445 -22.99 6.94 43.55
N GLU A 446 -23.05 7.82 42.55
CA GLU A 446 -24.05 7.80 41.47
C GLU A 446 -23.99 6.49 40.66
N PHE A 447 -22.79 6.11 40.20
CA PHE A 447 -22.57 4.90 39.40
C PHE A 447 -22.21 3.65 40.22
N LYS A 448 -22.52 3.61 41.52
CA LYS A 448 -22.18 2.50 42.44
C LYS A 448 -22.61 1.10 41.98
N ASN A 449 -23.64 1.02 41.13
CA ASN A 449 -24.15 -0.24 40.55
C ASN A 449 -23.40 -0.67 39.26
N ARG A 450 -22.25 -0.07 38.93
CA ARG A 450 -21.43 -0.36 37.75
C ARG A 450 -20.05 -0.90 38.16
N PRO A 451 -19.93 -2.16 38.64
CA PRO A 451 -18.66 -2.69 39.18
C PRO A 451 -17.49 -2.57 38.19
N ALA A 452 -17.69 -2.94 36.92
CA ALA A 452 -16.66 -2.82 35.90
C ALA A 452 -16.23 -1.36 35.60
N PHE A 453 -17.07 -0.35 35.87
CA PHE A 453 -16.63 1.05 35.79
C PHE A 453 -15.79 1.42 37.02
N LEU A 454 -16.24 1.01 38.22
CA LEU A 454 -15.54 1.24 39.48
C LEU A 454 -14.14 0.59 39.50
N ASP A 455 -13.96 -0.53 38.80
CA ASP A 455 -12.65 -1.18 38.62
C ASP A 455 -11.71 -0.37 37.72
N GLU A 456 -12.16 0.12 36.55
CA GLU A 456 -11.31 0.93 35.66
C GLU A 456 -10.93 2.29 36.28
N VAL A 457 -11.81 2.91 37.09
CA VAL A 457 -11.50 4.16 37.80
C VAL A 457 -10.85 3.95 39.18
N ARG A 458 -10.53 2.72 39.58
CA ARG A 458 -10.02 2.40 40.94
C ARG A 458 -8.69 3.06 41.29
N LEU A 459 -7.90 3.43 40.29
CA LEU A 459 -6.56 4.03 40.43
C LEU A 459 -6.55 5.55 40.17
N LEU A 460 -7.73 6.18 40.10
CA LEU A 460 -7.91 7.64 40.04
C LEU A 460 -8.18 8.20 41.44
#